data_AF-A0AAY5E7H6-F1
#
_entry.id   AF-A0AAY5E7H6-F1
#
_cell.length_a   1.000
_cell.length_b   1.000
_cell.length_c   1.000
_cell.angle_alpha   90.00
_cell.angle_beta   90.00
_cell.angle_gamma   90.00
#
_symmetry.space_group_name_H-M   'P 1'
#
loop_
_entity.id
_entity.type
_entity.pdbx_description
1 polymer ?
#
loop_
_entity_poly.entity_id
_entity_poly.type
_entity_poly.pdbx_seq_one_letter_code
_entity_poly.pdbx_strand_id
1 'polypeptide(L)'
;MNRVHFDNVSLSICLGVHCQIVLTQSEQSVAVTPGGSHKLTCACSGFSVGGAYMHWIRQAPGKGLEWIIYYYSESSKSTAQAVQGRFTASKDSSNFYLHMSQLKPEDSAVYYCARESQ
;
A
#
# COMPACT_ATOMS: atom_id res chain seq x y z
N MET A 1 -6.49 9.54 18.76
CA MET A 1 -5.34 9.87 17.89
C MET A 1 -5.24 8.77 16.85
N ASN A 2 -5.32 9.06 15.55
CA ASN A 2 -5.28 8.01 14.52
C ASN A 2 -3.82 7.59 14.34
N ARG A 3 -3.52 6.29 14.44
CA ARG A 3 -2.15 5.78 14.34
C ARG A 3 -2.02 4.85 13.14
N VAL A 4 -1.39 5.34 12.08
CA VAL A 4 -1.05 4.52 10.92
C VAL A 4 0.27 3.83 11.26
N HIS A 5 0.26 2.51 11.34
CA HIS A 5 1.48 1.72 11.54
C HIS A 5 1.95 1.16 10.21
N PHE A 6 3.26 0.99 10.09
CA PHE A 6 3.92 0.45 8.93
C PHE A 6 4.70 -0.73 9.43
N ASP A 7 4.40 -1.92 8.91
CA ASP A 7 5.23 -3.09 9.15
C ASP A 7 6.12 -3.30 7.92
N ASN A 8 7.37 -3.63 8.18
CA ASN A 8 8.39 -3.87 7.16
C ASN A 8 8.15 -5.25 6.53
N VAL A 9 7.24 -5.33 5.55
CA VAL A 9 7.08 -6.57 4.78
C VAL A 9 8.03 -6.55 3.59
N SER A 10 9.30 -6.89 3.85
CA SER A 10 10.22 -7.33 2.81
C SER A 10 9.82 -8.74 2.38
N LEU A 11 8.87 -8.85 1.45
CA LEU A 11 8.50 -10.13 0.86
C LEU A 11 9.54 -10.52 -0.21
N SER A 12 10.61 -11.19 0.21
CA SER A 12 11.63 -11.75 -0.68
C SER A 12 11.22 -13.15 -1.14
N ILE A 13 10.86 -13.31 -2.42
CA ILE A 13 10.60 -14.63 -3.03
C ILE A 13 11.94 -15.14 -3.57
N CYS A 14 12.58 -16.09 -2.87
CA CYS A 14 13.83 -16.73 -3.32
C CYS A 14 13.53 -17.93 -4.23
N LEU A 15 13.59 -17.74 -5.55
CA LEU A 15 13.67 -18.83 -6.53
C LEU A 15 15.08 -18.84 -7.16
N GLY A 16 16.06 -19.42 -6.45
CA GLY A 16 17.40 -19.65 -7.01
C GLY A 16 18.33 -18.42 -7.18
N VAL A 17 19.37 -18.58 -8.00
CA VAL A 17 20.53 -17.67 -8.07
C VAL A 17 20.16 -16.35 -8.77
N HIS A 18 19.89 -15.32 -7.95
CA HIS A 18 19.58 -13.92 -8.28
C HIS A 18 18.22 -13.62 -8.94
N CYS A 19 17.19 -13.43 -8.12
CA CYS A 19 16.09 -12.51 -8.42
C CYS A 19 15.44 -12.02 -7.12
N GLN A 20 15.97 -10.95 -6.51
CA GLN A 20 15.40 -10.40 -5.28
C GLN A 20 14.33 -9.37 -5.66
N ILE A 21 13.06 -9.76 -5.64
CA ILE A 21 11.95 -8.79 -5.59
C ILE A 21 11.88 -8.30 -4.14
N VAL A 22 12.05 -6.99 -3.94
CA VAL A 22 11.92 -6.38 -2.62
C VAL A 22 10.86 -5.30 -2.67
N LEU A 23 9.89 -5.39 -1.77
CA LEU A 23 8.97 -4.31 -1.44
C LEU A 23 9.46 -3.71 -0.13
N THR A 24 9.91 -2.46 -0.18
CA THR A 24 10.38 -1.72 0.98
C THR A 24 9.34 -0.66 1.31
N GLN A 25 8.80 -0.75 2.52
CA GLN A 25 7.92 0.27 3.09
C GLN A 25 8.66 0.97 4.23
N SER A 26 8.65 2.30 4.24
CA SER A 26 9.30 3.07 5.31
C SER A 26 8.58 2.83 6.64
N GLU A 27 9.27 2.34 7.66
CA GLU A 27 8.73 2.20 9.02
C GLU A 27 8.43 3.57 9.64
N GLN A 28 7.16 3.96 9.72
CA GLN A 28 6.78 5.20 10.38
C GLN A 28 5.46 5.04 11.13
N SER A 29 5.46 4.84 12.45
CA SER A 29 4.19 4.98 13.18
C SER A 29 3.78 6.47 13.17
N VAL A 30 2.95 6.87 12.22
CA VAL A 30 2.53 8.27 12.06
C VAL A 30 1.24 8.46 12.83
N ALA A 31 1.31 9.31 13.86
CA ALA A 31 0.12 9.87 14.49
C ALA A 31 -0.43 10.95 13.56
N VAL A 32 -1.59 10.69 12.97
CA VAL A 32 -2.28 11.61 12.07
C VAL A 32 -3.49 12.21 12.78
N THR A 33 -3.73 13.49 12.53
CA THR A 33 -4.93 14.17 13.02
C THR A 33 -6.16 13.61 12.29
N PRO A 34 -7.29 13.42 12.99
CA PRO A 34 -8.56 13.14 12.33
C PRO A 34 -8.88 14.21 11.27
N GLY A 35 -9.33 13.78 10.09
CA GLY A 35 -9.56 14.65 8.94
C GLY A 35 -8.29 15.02 8.16
N GLY A 36 -7.11 14.65 8.65
CA GLY A 36 -5.84 14.88 7.97
C GLY A 36 -5.64 14.04 6.71
N SER A 37 -4.56 14.34 6.01
CA SER A 37 -4.11 13.62 4.81
C SER A 37 -2.71 13.05 5.03
N HIS A 38 -2.43 11.93 4.39
CA HIS A 38 -1.11 11.29 4.45
C HIS A 38 -0.81 10.55 3.14
N LYS A 39 0.48 10.34 2.86
CA LYS A 39 0.92 9.61 1.67
C LYS A 39 1.84 8.47 2.07
N LEU A 40 1.44 7.24 1.74
CA LEU A 40 2.30 6.07 1.85
C LEU A 40 3.11 5.89 0.58
N THR A 41 4.33 5.40 0.72
CA THR A 41 5.22 5.04 -0.39
C THR A 41 5.71 3.60 -0.19
N CYS A 42 5.56 2.79 -1.22
CA CYS A 42 6.09 1.44 -1.32
C CYS A 42 7.15 1.44 -2.42
N ALA A 43 8.41 1.43 -2.02
CA ALA A 43 9.53 1.32 -2.95
C ALA A 43 9.67 -0.15 -3.38
N CYS A 44 9.70 -0.39 -4.68
CA CYS A 44 9.79 -1.70 -5.26
C CYS A 44 11.12 -1.84 -6.01
N SER A 45 11.77 -2.98 -5.87
CA SER A 45 12.97 -3.31 -6.63
C SER A 45 12.89 -4.73 -7.19
N GLY A 46 13.68 -5.00 -8.23
CA GLY A 46 13.68 -6.30 -8.93
C GLY A 46 12.60 -6.45 -10.01
N PHE A 47 11.79 -5.41 -10.28
CA PHE A 47 10.82 -5.38 -11.39
C PHE A 47 10.42 -3.94 -11.78
N SER A 48 9.81 -3.77 -12.96
CA SER A 48 9.20 -2.51 -13.39
C SER A 48 7.78 -2.38 -12.82
N VAL A 49 7.57 -1.42 -11.91
CA VAL A 49 6.27 -1.20 -11.25
C VAL A 49 5.22 -0.69 -12.23
N GLY A 50 5.64 0.10 -13.22
CA GLY A 50 4.76 0.67 -14.25
C GLY A 50 3.95 -0.38 -15.01
N GLY A 51 4.50 -1.58 -15.22
CA GLY A 51 3.83 -2.70 -15.92
C GLY A 51 3.20 -3.75 -15.01
N ALA A 52 3.18 -3.54 -13.69
CA ALA A 52 2.67 -4.52 -12.73
C ALA A 52 1.29 -4.15 -12.18
N TYR A 53 0.47 -5.17 -11.89
CA TYR A 53 -0.73 -5.02 -11.06
C TYR A 53 -0.30 -4.91 -9.61
N MET A 54 -0.72 -3.82 -8.96
CA MET A 54 -0.34 -3.49 -7.58
C MET A 54 -1.58 -3.34 -6.70
N HIS A 55 -1.45 -3.73 -5.45
CA HIS A 55 -2.52 -3.72 -4.47
C HIS A 55 -2.08 -2.99 -3.21
N TRP A 56 -3.01 -2.24 -2.61
CA TRP A 56 -2.93 -1.83 -1.22
C TRP A 56 -3.89 -2.68 -0.40
N ILE A 57 -3.40 -3.17 0.73
CA ILE A 57 -4.11 -4.00 1.70
C ILE A 57 -3.89 -3.34 3.06
N ARG A 58 -4.91 -3.36 3.92
CA ARG A 58 -4.76 -2.91 5.31
C ARG A 58 -5.15 -4.01 6.29
N GLN A 59 -4.62 -3.92 7.50
CA GLN A 59 -4.95 -4.80 8.61
C GLN A 59 -5.20 -3.96 9.86
N ALA A 60 -6.46 -3.85 10.27
CA ALA A 60 -6.81 -3.24 11.54
C ALA A 60 -6.48 -4.21 12.71
N PRO A 61 -6.17 -3.70 13.91
CA PRO A 61 -5.92 -4.54 15.07
C PRO A 61 -7.07 -5.53 15.33
N GLY A 62 -6.75 -6.82 15.45
CA GLY A 62 -7.73 -7.88 15.67
C GLY A 62 -8.60 -8.22 14.45
N LYS A 63 -8.32 -7.67 13.26
CA LYS A 63 -8.99 -8.01 12.00
C LYS A 63 -8.03 -8.72 11.03
N GLY A 64 -8.61 -9.40 10.06
CA GLY A 64 -7.88 -9.97 8.93
C GLY A 64 -7.38 -8.89 7.95
N LEU A 65 -6.69 -9.35 6.91
CA LEU A 65 -6.28 -8.51 5.78
C LEU A 65 -7.51 -8.05 4.99
N GLU A 66 -7.61 -6.76 4.73
CA GLU A 66 -8.65 -6.11 3.93
C GLU A 66 -8.00 -5.46 2.71
N TRP A 67 -8.34 -5.93 1.52
CA TRP A 67 -7.94 -5.26 0.29
C TRP A 67 -8.65 -3.90 0.16
N ILE A 68 -7.90 -2.85 -0.19
CA ILE A 68 -8.45 -1.48 -0.28
C ILE A 68 -8.31 -0.83 -1.66
N ILE A 69 -7.23 -1.11 -2.40
CA ILE A 69 -7.03 -0.58 -3.75
C ILE A 69 -6.35 -1.63 -4.63
N TYR A 70 -6.80 -1.73 -5.87
CA TYR A 70 -6.18 -2.41 -7.00
C TYR A 70 -5.84 -1.35 -8.02
N TYR A 71 -4.62 -1.39 -8.54
CA TYR A 71 -4.14 -0.37 -9.46
C TYR A 71 -3.18 -0.96 -10.49
N TYR A 72 -3.55 -0.84 -11.76
CA TYR A 72 -2.67 -1.04 -12.90
C TYR A 72 -2.43 0.27 -13.65
N SER A 73 -3.50 1.03 -13.91
CA SER A 73 -3.47 2.32 -14.58
C SER A 73 -4.69 3.15 -14.15
N GLU A 74 -4.76 4.42 -14.55
CA GLU A 74 -5.94 5.25 -14.30
C GLU A 74 -7.23 4.68 -14.90
N SER A 75 -7.13 3.92 -15.99
CA SER A 75 -8.25 3.23 -16.64
C SER A 75 -8.52 1.82 -16.09
N SER A 76 -7.59 1.26 -15.30
CA SER A 76 -7.70 -0.09 -14.73
C SER A 76 -7.32 -0.05 -13.25
N LYS A 77 -8.31 0.32 -12.44
CA LYS A 77 -8.20 0.43 -10.98
C LYS A 77 -9.55 0.18 -10.31
N SER A 78 -9.50 -0.24 -9.05
CA SER A 78 -10.69 -0.40 -8.21
C SER A 78 -10.35 -0.02 -6.77
N THR A 79 -11.34 0.49 -6.05
CA THR A 79 -11.20 0.98 -4.67
C THR A 79 -12.32 0.39 -3.83
N ALA A 80 -11.98 -0.13 -2.64
CA ALA A 80 -12.96 -0.67 -1.71
C ALA A 80 -13.91 0.41 -1.21
N GLN A 81 -15.18 0.03 -0.98
CA GLN A 81 -16.23 0.94 -0.52
C GLN A 81 -15.87 1.71 0.76
N ALA A 82 -15.11 1.09 1.66
CA ALA A 82 -14.70 1.68 2.94
C ALA A 82 -13.81 2.94 2.80
N VAL A 83 -13.08 3.05 1.69
CA VAL A 83 -12.11 4.13 1.44
C VAL A 83 -12.40 4.92 0.15
N GLN A 84 -13.49 4.58 -0.53
CA GLN A 84 -13.89 5.22 -1.78
C GLN A 84 -14.04 6.74 -1.61
N GLY A 85 -13.52 7.49 -2.57
CA GLY A 85 -13.55 8.97 -2.56
C GLY A 85 -12.56 9.62 -1.60
N ARG A 86 -11.86 8.85 -0.77
CA ARG A 86 -10.87 9.36 0.19
C ARG A 86 -9.45 8.93 -0.15
N PHE A 87 -9.29 7.69 -0.58
CA PHE A 87 -7.97 7.11 -0.88
C PHE A 87 -7.80 6.91 -2.38
N THR A 88 -6.62 7.24 -2.89
CA THR A 88 -6.23 7.02 -4.28
C THR A 88 -4.83 6.43 -4.33
N ALA A 89 -4.51 5.72 -5.42
CA ALA A 89 -3.18 5.19 -5.65
C ALA A 89 -2.60 5.74 -6.95
N SER A 90 -1.27 5.76 -7.02
CA SER A 90 -0.51 6.10 -8.23
C SER A 90 0.81 5.35 -8.21
N LYS A 91 1.48 5.20 -9.35
CA LYS A 91 2.80 4.56 -9.43
C LYS A 91 3.72 5.27 -10.40
N ASP A 92 5.02 5.12 -10.16
CA ASP A 92 6.07 5.44 -11.13
C ASP A 92 6.85 4.16 -11.52
N SER A 93 8.07 4.28 -12.03
CA SER A 93 8.88 3.11 -12.44
C SER A 93 9.26 2.19 -11.29
N SER A 94 9.36 2.74 -10.08
CA SER A 94 10.02 2.09 -8.93
C SER A 94 9.21 2.19 -7.64
N ASN A 95 8.14 2.99 -7.60
CA ASN A 95 7.36 3.23 -6.39
C ASN A 95 5.87 3.11 -6.65
N PHE A 96 5.17 2.61 -5.64
CA PHE A 96 3.72 2.61 -5.57
C PHE A 96 3.25 3.45 -4.37
N TYR A 97 2.33 4.37 -4.61
CA TYR A 97 1.88 5.37 -3.64
C TYR A 97 0.43 5.14 -3.22
N LEU A 98 0.11 5.42 -1.97
CA LEU A 98 -1.25 5.57 -1.46
C LEU A 98 -1.44 6.99 -0.96
N HIS A 99 -2.29 7.77 -1.61
CA HIS A 99 -2.71 9.08 -1.13
C HIS A 99 -3.98 8.91 -0.31
N MET A 100 -3.94 9.32 0.95
CA MET A 100 -5.03 9.19 1.90
C MET A 100 -5.49 10.60 2.28
N SER A 101 -6.77 10.87 2.18
CA SER A 101 -7.38 12.13 2.63
C SER A 101 -8.54 11.85 3.58
N GLN A 102 -8.91 12.85 4.39
CA GLN A 102 -10.04 12.75 5.32
C GLN A 102 -9.96 11.49 6.19
N LEU A 103 -8.79 11.28 6.82
CA LEU A 103 -8.52 10.10 7.64
C LEU A 103 -9.46 10.03 8.84
N LYS A 104 -10.03 8.84 9.06
CA LYS A 104 -10.92 8.57 10.18
C LYS A 104 -10.26 7.63 11.18
N PRO A 105 -10.74 7.57 12.44
CA PRO A 105 -10.21 6.62 13.44
C PRO A 105 -10.22 5.16 12.96
N GLU A 106 -11.19 4.78 12.14
CA GLU A 106 -11.34 3.42 11.62
C GLU A 106 -10.28 3.07 10.56
N ASP A 107 -9.55 4.06 10.03
CA ASP A 107 -8.45 3.84 9.09
C ASP A 107 -7.11 3.54 9.80
N SER A 108 -7.11 3.49 11.14
CA SER A 108 -5.94 3.09 11.94
C SER A 108 -5.66 1.60 11.74
N ALA A 109 -4.63 1.30 10.95
CA ALA A 109 -4.28 -0.05 10.53
C ALA A 109 -2.79 -0.12 10.15
N VAL A 110 -2.31 -1.33 9.94
CA VAL A 110 -1.07 -1.59 9.18
C VAL A 110 -1.42 -1.62 7.70
N TYR A 111 -0.58 -1.04 6.84
CA TYR A 111 -0.80 -0.96 5.39
C TYR A 111 0.30 -1.67 4.61
N TYR A 112 -0.09 -2.60 3.75
CA TYR A 112 0.79 -3.42 2.92
C TYR A 112 0.58 -3.11 1.44
N CYS A 113 1.67 -3.05 0.68
CA CYS A 113 1.64 -3.11 -0.76
C CYS A 113 1.92 -4.55 -1.21
N ALA A 114 1.24 -4.99 -2.26
CA ALA A 114 1.47 -6.30 -2.87
C ALA A 114 1.47 -6.17 -4.39
N ARG A 115 2.26 -7.01 -5.05
CA ARG A 115 2.24 -7.18 -6.50
C ARG A 115 1.46 -8.46 -6.82
N GLU A 116 0.62 -8.42 -7.85
CA GLU A 116 0.00 -9.64 -8.39
C GLU A 116 1.07 -10.48 -9.12
N SER A 117 1.10 -11.79 -8.82
CA SER A 117 1.90 -12.73 -9.59
C SER A 117 1.25 -12.95 -10.95
N GLN A 118 2.03 -12.80 -12.03
CA GLN A 118 1.63 -13.24 -13.37
C GLN A 118 2.03 -14.70 -13.57
#